data_AF-A0A1G5KUQ9-F1
#
_entry.id   AF-A0A1G5KUQ9-F1
#
_cell.length_a   1.000
_cell.length_b   1.000
_cell.length_c   1.000
_cell.angle_alpha   90.00
_cell.angle_beta   90.00
_cell.angle_gamma   90.00
#
_symmetry.space_group_name_H-M   'P 1'
#
loop_
_entity.id
_entity.type
_entity.pdbx_description
1 polymer ?
#
loop_
_entity_poly.entity_id
_entity_poly.type
_entity_poly.pdbx_seq_one_letter_code
_entity_poly.pdbx_strand_id
1 'polypeptide(L)'
;MGINSRVCCCRCDELLGVGTEFEVQIGDNIRVFTTGGAAGPEPFMGELIAVEENTIVLNPVGQTNFVRYCCAQITSIEHDPSMNG
;
A
#
# COMPACT_ATOMS: atom_id res chain seq x y z
N MET A 1 -0.86 -6.69 -16.15
CA MET A 1 0.48 -7.26 -15.90
C MET A 1 0.68 -7.30 -14.40
N GLY A 2 0.67 -8.49 -13.79
CA GLY A 2 0.83 -8.65 -12.35
C GLY A 2 2.30 -8.50 -11.95
N ILE A 3 2.55 -7.78 -10.86
CA ILE A 3 3.90 -7.62 -10.28
C ILE A 3 4.43 -9.03 -9.95
N ASN A 4 5.61 -9.36 -10.45
CA ASN A 4 6.27 -10.64 -10.16
C ASN A 4 6.65 -10.65 -8.67
N SER A 5 5.97 -11.49 -7.88
CA SER A 5 6.20 -11.66 -6.43
C SER A 5 7.59 -12.20 -6.06
N ARG A 6 8.45 -12.47 -7.04
CA ARG A 6 9.88 -12.81 -6.85
C ARG A 6 10.76 -11.65 -6.35
N VAL A 7 10.23 -10.42 -6.28
CA VAL A 7 10.99 -9.20 -5.93
C VAL A 7 10.52 -8.58 -4.59
N CYS A 8 9.64 -9.24 -3.84
CA CYS A 8 9.28 -8.77 -2.51
C CYS A 8 10.27 -9.37 -1.48
N CYS A 9 11.16 -8.55 -0.91
CA CYS A 9 12.19 -8.99 0.04
C CYS A 9 12.07 -8.41 1.46
N CYS A 10 11.21 -7.40 1.67
CA CYS A 10 11.03 -6.71 2.95
C CYS A 10 9.66 -7.00 3.54
N ARG A 11 9.59 -7.17 4.87
CA ARG A 11 8.31 -7.26 5.59
C ARG A 11 7.66 -5.89 5.71
N CYS A 12 6.33 -5.88 5.80
CA CYS A 12 5.55 -4.64 5.84
C CYS A 12 5.39 -4.05 7.25
N ASP A 13 5.85 -4.77 8.30
CA ASP A 13 5.65 -4.41 9.71
C ASP A 13 6.17 -3.00 10.04
N GLU A 14 7.35 -2.64 9.52
CA GLU A 14 7.96 -1.32 9.74
C GLU A 14 7.24 -0.19 8.98
N LEU A 15 6.66 -0.50 7.81
CA LEU A 15 5.97 0.48 6.97
C LEU A 15 4.56 0.79 7.47
N LEU A 16 3.91 -0.16 8.12
CA LEU A 16 2.56 -0.01 8.66
C LEU A 16 2.54 0.71 10.02
N GLY A 17 3.72 1.05 10.54
CA GLY A 17 3.83 1.73 11.82
C GLY A 17 3.27 0.89 12.97
N VAL A 18 3.44 -0.44 12.93
CA VAL A 18 2.93 -1.34 13.98
C VAL A 18 3.47 -0.91 15.34
N GLY A 19 2.57 -0.56 16.26
CA GLY A 19 2.90 -0.04 17.59
C GLY A 19 3.19 1.46 17.65
N THR A 20 2.81 2.23 16.64
CA THR A 20 2.91 3.71 16.60
C THR A 20 1.54 4.37 16.67
N GLU A 21 1.51 5.68 16.91
CA GLU A 21 0.27 6.47 16.96
C GLU A 21 -0.46 6.60 15.60
N PHE A 22 0.21 6.22 14.50
CA PHE A 22 -0.30 6.24 13.12
C PHE A 22 -0.35 4.84 12.49
N GLU A 23 -0.63 3.82 13.30
CA GLU A 23 -0.76 2.45 12.82
C GLU A 23 -1.87 2.32 11.77
N VAL A 24 -1.49 1.84 10.58
CA VAL A 24 -2.42 1.60 9.47
C VAL A 24 -3.06 0.23 9.62
N GLN A 25 -4.39 0.17 9.58
CA GLN A 25 -5.18 -1.04 9.75
C GLN A 25 -5.94 -1.43 8.48
N ILE A 26 -6.37 -2.69 8.41
CA ILE A 26 -7.23 -3.16 7.32
C ILE A 26 -8.56 -2.39 7.38
N GLY A 27 -9.02 -1.91 6.23
CA GLY A 27 -10.17 -1.02 6.06
C GLY A 27 -9.79 0.46 6.02
N ASP A 28 -8.53 0.80 6.31
CA ASP A 28 -8.09 2.19 6.22
C ASP A 28 -7.85 2.63 4.78
N ASN A 29 -8.24 3.87 4.51
CA ASN A 29 -7.88 4.55 3.28
C ASN A 29 -6.44 5.06 3.40
N ILE A 30 -5.57 4.63 2.50
CA ILE A 30 -4.15 4.99 2.52
C ILE A 30 -3.64 5.46 1.16
N ARG A 31 -2.55 6.22 1.23
CA ARG A 31 -1.72 6.61 0.08
C ARG A 31 -0.40 5.88 0.16
N VAL A 32 -0.02 5.25 -0.94
CA VAL A 32 1.23 4.49 -1.05
C VAL A 32 2.15 5.17 -2.04
N PHE A 33 3.32 5.56 -1.55
CA PHE A 33 4.41 6.12 -2.35
C PHE A 33 5.37 5.00 -2.70
N THR A 34 5.79 4.89 -3.96
CA THR A 34 6.69 3.82 -4.40
C THR A 34 7.97 4.36 -5.03
N THR A 35 9.09 3.68 -4.78
CA THR A 35 10.36 3.93 -5.48
C THR A 35 10.28 3.37 -6.90
N GLY A 36 10.19 4.25 -7.90
CA GLY A 36 10.45 3.89 -9.30
C GLY A 36 9.29 3.25 -10.08
N GLY A 37 8.04 3.55 -9.73
CA GLY A 37 6.90 3.09 -10.52
C GLY A 37 6.90 3.67 -11.94
N ALA A 38 6.74 2.81 -12.95
CA ALA A 38 6.57 3.17 -14.37
C ALA A 38 5.30 4.02 -14.68
N ALA A 39 4.58 4.48 -13.65
CA ALA A 39 3.33 5.22 -13.74
C ALA A 39 3.44 6.71 -13.36
N GLY A 40 4.64 7.22 -13.06
CA GLY A 40 4.85 8.64 -12.76
C GLY A 40 4.81 9.00 -11.27
N PRO A 41 4.86 10.30 -10.94
CA PRO A 41 5.15 10.81 -9.59
C PRO A 41 3.95 10.83 -8.62
N GLU A 42 2.81 10.21 -8.96
CA GLU A 42 1.60 10.30 -8.15
C GLU A 42 1.49 9.13 -7.15
N PRO A 43 1.10 9.38 -5.89
CA PRO A 43 0.85 8.33 -4.91
C PRO A 43 -0.38 7.51 -5.31
N PHE A 44 -0.32 6.20 -5.06
CA PHE A 44 -1.46 5.33 -5.28
C PHE A 44 -2.41 5.40 -4.08
N MET A 45 -3.67 5.72 -4.33
CA MET A 45 -4.69 5.86 -3.29
C MET A 45 -5.65 4.66 -3.30
N GLY A 46 -5.97 4.11 -2.14
CA GLY A 46 -6.93 3.02 -2.02
C GLY A 46 -7.16 2.56 -0.58
N GLU A 47 -8.17 1.71 -0.41
CA GLU A 47 -8.48 1.05 0.86
C GLU A 47 -7.54 -0.15 1.06
N LEU A 48 -6.93 -0.27 2.24
CA LEU A 48 -6.11 -1.42 2.60
C LEU A 48 -7.01 -2.62 2.91
N ILE A 49 -6.98 -3.66 2.07
CA ILE A 49 -7.84 -4.84 2.23
C ILE A 49 -7.14 -5.97 2.95
N ALA A 50 -5.83 -6.10 2.76
CA ALA A 50 -5.04 -7.13 3.40
C ALA A 50 -3.57 -6.74 3.51
N VAL A 51 -2.94 -7.20 4.58
CA VAL A 51 -1.49 -7.17 4.78
C VAL A 51 -1.02 -8.61 4.78
N GLU A 52 -0.17 -8.95 3.82
CA GLU A 52 0.54 -10.22 3.76
C GLU A 52 1.98 -10.00 4.26
N GLU A 53 2.78 -11.06 4.39
CA GLU A 53 4.11 -10.99 5.01
C GLU A 53 5.04 -9.95 4.34
N ASN A 54 4.99 -9.83 3.01
CA ASN A 54 5.88 -9.00 2.20
C ASN A 54 5.15 -8.11 1.18
N THR A 55 3.81 -8.13 1.19
CA THR A 55 2.97 -7.35 0.29
C THR A 55 1.77 -6.78 1.01
N ILE A 56 1.25 -5.65 0.51
CA ILE A 56 -0.07 -5.13 0.86
C ILE A 56 -1.01 -5.23 -0.32
N VAL A 57 -2.30 -5.42 -0.04
CA VAL A 57 -3.38 -5.46 -1.03
C VAL A 57 -4.23 -4.22 -0.85
N LEU A 58 -4.32 -3.41 -1.91
CA LEU A 58 -5.17 -2.23 -1.97
C LEU A 58 -6.37 -2.47 -2.88
N ASN A 59 -7.51 -1.90 -2.51
CA ASN A 59 -8.62 -1.64 -3.40
C ASN A 59 -8.56 -0.18 -3.87
N PRO A 60 -8.10 0.09 -5.11
CA PRO A 60 -7.93 1.45 -5.58
C PRO A 60 -9.29 2.12 -5.83
N VAL A 61 -9.40 3.41 -5.50
CA VAL A 61 -10.62 4.18 -5.79
C VAL A 61 -10.83 4.25 -7.30
N GLY A 62 -12.06 3.91 -7.74
CA GLY A 62 -12.42 3.97 -9.16
C GLY A 62 -11.87 2.83 -10.01
N GLN A 63 -11.25 1.81 -9.41
CA GLN A 63 -10.84 0.59 -10.10
C GLN A 63 -11.59 -0.63 -9.58
N THR A 64 -11.86 -1.58 -10.47
CA THR A 64 -12.55 -2.85 -10.14
C THR A 64 -11.59 -3.95 -9.69
N ASN A 65 -10.28 -3.74 -9.80
CA ASN A 65 -9.28 -4.75 -9.51
C ASN A 65 -8.44 -4.36 -8.30
N PHE A 66 -8.21 -5.33 -7.41
CA PHE A 66 -7.24 -5.18 -6.33
C PHE A 66 -5.82 -5.09 -6.89
N VAL A 67 -5.01 -4.26 -6.27
CA VAL A 67 -3.59 -4.09 -6.61
C VAL A 67 -2.74 -4.55 -5.44
N ARG A 68 -1.71 -5.35 -5.74
CA ARG A 68 -0.72 -5.78 -4.75
C ARG A 68 0.55 -4.97 -4.89
N TYR A 69 1.09 -4.48 -3.78
CA TYR A 69 2.39 -3.80 -3.74
C TYR A 69 3.37 -4.59 -2.88
N CYS A 70 4.59 -4.80 -3.40
CA CYS A 70 5.70 -5.30 -2.58
C CYS A 70 6.13 -4.21 -1.61
N CYS A 71 6.31 -4.55 -0.34
CA CYS A 71 6.76 -3.60 0.67
C CYS A 71 8.16 -3.04 0.38
N ALA A 72 9.03 -3.82 -0.28
CA ALA A 72 10.32 -3.34 -0.78
C ALA A 72 10.24 -2.21 -1.82
N GLN A 73 9.08 -2.00 -2.45
CA GLN A 73 8.87 -0.92 -3.42
C GLN A 73 8.23 0.31 -2.81
N ILE A 74 7.75 0.23 -1.57
CA ILE A 74 7.04 1.29 -0.88
C ILE A 74 8.07 2.16 -0.14
N THR A 75 8.05 3.46 -0.40
CA THR A 75 8.87 4.44 0.32
C THR A 75 8.18 4.97 1.56
N SER A 76 6.87 5.17 1.49
CA SER A 76 6.05 5.67 2.59
C SER A 76 4.59 5.27 2.40
N ILE A 77 3.89 5.14 3.52
CA ILE A 77 2.43 4.97 3.59
C ILE A 77 1.88 6.11 4.44
N GLU A 78 0.85 6.78 3.94
CA GLU A 78 0.15 7.84 4.68
C GLU A 78 -1.33 7.47 4.82
N HIS A 79 -1.90 7.75 5.99
CA HIS A 79 -3.33 7.61 6.23
C HIS A 79 -4.10 8.76 5.57
N ASP A 80 -5.15 8.44 4.80
CA ASP A 80 -6.00 9.42 4.12
C ASP A 80 -7.44 9.35 4.65
N PRO A 81 -7.75 10.05 5.75
CA PRO A 81 -9.11 10.08 6.28
C PRO A 81 -10.09 10.85 5.39
N SER A 82 -9.60 11.63 4.41
CA SER A 82 -10.47 12.37 3.47
C SER A 82 -11.28 11.49 2.53
N MET A 83 -10.95 10.20 2.43
CA MET A 83 -11.67 9.21 1.61
C MET A 83 -12.78 8.44 2.34
N ASN A 84 -12.98 8.65 3.64
CA ASN A 84 -14.16 8.13 4.36
C ASN A 84 -15.39 9.02 4.04
N GLY A 85 -15.97 8.81 2.85
CA GLY A 85 -17.21 9.44 2.38
C GLY A 85 -18.45 8.62 2.67
#